data_AF-A0AAV9NEA9-F1
#
_entry.id   AF-A0AAV9NEA9-F1
#
_cell.length_a   1.000
_cell.length_b   1.000
_cell.length_c   1.000
_cell.angle_alpha   90.00
_cell.angle_beta   90.00
_cell.angle_gamma   90.00
#
_symmetry.space_group_name_H-M   'P 1'
#
loop_
_entity.id
_entity.type
_entity.pdbx_description
1 polymer ?
#
loop_
_entity_poly.entity_id
_entity_poly.type
_entity_poly.pdbx_seq_one_letter_code
_entity_poly.pdbx_strand_id
1 'polypeptide(L)'
;MLTLDGSTLEGGGQLVRVALSLSAICNIPVRITNIRANRSAKARRGGGTQRQSLGRAHGEQGKKGRGHDARESLRPGGGLKESHLAAVNWLAEKCSADVDGAGVGETEVVIRPKRSRKPRPLQSSSEEVEGIALKNPGSVWLIWQVIFPYIVFNLPESDSRGKIDANAAFRIVLRGGTNVPKSPSSEYVQQVFIPLCERIGLPRFEVNVLQRGWAGSAPAIGEVELVVKGGNKGDVDSSVERQDAFSLPPFTLTDRGDITRIEMTIVAGSQETYSMLETQLPLALLTLGSTGAFPADLPITTHPSSTASSGDERRLYVLLVAHTSNG
;
A
#
# COMPACT_ATOMS: atom_id res chain seq x y z
N MET A 1 26.69 -0.60 8.95
CA MET A 1 25.30 -0.63 9.42
C MET A 1 24.84 0.81 9.60
N LEU A 2 23.71 1.20 9.01
CA LEU A 2 23.12 2.52 9.16
C LEU A 2 22.15 2.53 10.36
N THR A 3 22.06 3.65 11.07
CA THR A 3 21.09 3.83 12.16
C THR A 3 20.18 4.98 11.81
N LEU A 4 18.86 4.75 11.89
CA LEU A 4 17.83 5.72 11.56
C LEU A 4 16.90 5.92 12.76
N ASP A 5 16.51 7.17 12.99
CA ASP A 5 15.47 7.52 13.95
C ASP A 5 14.10 7.50 13.26
N GLY A 6 13.25 6.54 13.65
CA GLY A 6 11.90 6.35 13.14
C GLY A 6 10.88 7.42 13.56
N SER A 7 11.29 8.40 14.36
CA SER A 7 10.51 9.63 14.64
C SER A 7 10.76 10.74 13.61
N THR A 8 11.76 10.60 12.74
CA THR A 8 12.12 11.61 11.73
C THR A 8 10.95 11.93 10.80
N LEU A 9 10.83 13.20 10.39
CA LEU A 9 9.72 13.76 9.61
C LEU A 9 8.36 13.50 10.31
N GLU A 10 7.42 12.87 9.63
CA GLU A 10 6.09 12.60 10.19
C GLU A 10 6.08 11.53 11.29
N GLY A 11 7.22 10.87 11.58
CA GLY A 11 7.26 9.68 12.43
C GLY A 11 6.26 8.62 11.95
N GLY A 12 6.12 8.51 10.63
CA GLY A 12 5.19 7.61 9.96
C GLY A 12 5.79 6.22 9.69
N GLY A 13 5.00 5.34 9.09
CA GLY A 13 5.53 4.06 8.60
C GLY A 13 6.39 4.20 7.34
N GLN A 14 6.41 5.37 6.68
CA GLN A 14 7.08 5.57 5.39
C GLN A 14 8.60 5.38 5.50
N LEU A 15 9.23 5.96 6.52
CA LEU A 15 10.67 5.80 6.76
C LEU A 15 11.04 4.33 6.88
N VAL A 16 10.28 3.57 7.69
CA VAL A 16 10.49 2.13 7.86
C VAL A 16 10.40 1.41 6.53
N ARG A 17 9.36 1.69 5.72
CA ARG A 17 9.16 1.03 4.42
C ARG A 17 10.32 1.26 3.45
N VAL A 18 10.74 2.52 3.31
CA VAL A 18 11.83 2.90 2.40
C VAL A 18 13.16 2.31 2.88
N ALA A 19 13.47 2.43 4.18
CA ALA A 19 14.71 1.94 4.74
C ALA A 19 14.87 0.42 4.61
N LEU A 20 13.80 -0.36 4.85
CA LEU A 20 13.82 -1.81 4.69
C LEU A 20 14.05 -2.22 3.23
N SER A 21 13.34 -1.57 2.30
CA SER A 21 13.48 -1.84 0.86
C SER A 21 14.89 -1.55 0.36
N LEU A 22 15.44 -0.36 0.69
CA LEU A 22 16.80 0.03 0.33
C LEU A 22 17.86 -0.83 1.02
N SER A 23 17.66 -1.22 2.28
CA SER A 23 18.57 -2.14 2.98
C SER A 23 18.68 -3.45 2.23
N ALA A 24 17.55 -4.04 1.82
CA ALA A 24 17.51 -5.30 1.10
C ALA A 24 18.15 -5.20 -0.31
N ILE A 25 17.87 -4.12 -1.05
CA ILE A 25 18.44 -3.91 -2.40
C ILE A 25 19.95 -3.62 -2.35
N CYS A 26 20.35 -2.67 -1.51
CA CYS A 26 21.75 -2.24 -1.43
C CYS A 26 22.62 -3.18 -0.58
N ASN A 27 22.00 -4.17 0.08
CA ASN A 27 22.65 -5.08 1.01
C ASN A 27 23.43 -4.32 2.12
N ILE A 28 22.80 -3.26 2.63
CA ILE A 28 23.34 -2.42 3.71
C ILE A 28 22.52 -2.69 4.98
N PRO A 29 23.11 -3.23 6.05
CA PRO A 29 22.40 -3.42 7.31
C PRO A 29 21.84 -2.11 7.87
N VAL A 30 20.60 -2.12 8.37
CA VAL A 30 19.96 -0.95 8.97
C VAL A 30 19.34 -1.28 10.32
N ARG A 31 19.50 -0.36 11.27
CA ARG A 31 18.81 -0.31 12.55
C ARG A 31 17.88 0.89 12.55
N ILE A 32 16.61 0.67 12.88
CA ILE A 32 15.61 1.74 12.97
C ILE A 32 15.06 1.76 14.40
N THR A 33 15.28 2.84 15.14
CA THR A 33 14.76 3.03 16.50
C THR A 33 13.52 3.94 16.47
N ASN A 34 12.85 4.14 17.61
CA ASN A 34 11.73 5.08 17.77
C ASN A 34 10.63 4.93 16.69
N ILE A 35 10.39 3.69 16.24
CA ILE A 35 9.50 3.41 15.13
C ILE A 35 8.12 3.98 15.45
N ARG A 36 7.69 4.95 14.64
CA ARG A 36 6.36 5.57 14.75
C ARG A 36 6.09 6.24 16.11
N ALA A 37 7.12 6.69 16.82
CA ALA A 37 7.00 7.30 18.15
C ALA A 37 6.06 8.52 18.19
N ASN A 38 5.93 9.27 17.08
CA ASN A 38 5.06 10.45 17.00
C ASN A 38 3.58 10.12 16.78
N ARG A 39 3.19 8.84 16.78
CA ARG A 39 1.78 8.44 16.62
C ARG A 39 1.13 8.30 17.99
N SER A 40 0.04 9.04 18.22
CA SER A 40 -0.76 8.90 19.45
C SER A 40 -1.33 7.48 19.62
N ALA A 41 -1.43 7.03 20.87
CA ALA A 41 -2.11 5.80 21.22
C ALA A 41 -3.59 5.93 20.83
N LYS A 42 -4.11 4.99 20.03
CA LYS A 42 -5.56 4.85 19.87
C LYS A 42 -6.08 4.11 21.10
N ALA A 43 -6.86 4.78 21.94
CA ALA A 43 -7.73 4.10 22.89
C ALA A 43 -8.61 3.09 22.13
N ARG A 44 -8.80 1.88 22.69
CA ARG A 44 -9.84 0.96 22.18
C ARG A 44 -11.15 1.74 22.22
N ARG A 45 -11.76 1.98 21.06
CA ARG A 45 -13.16 2.41 20.98
C ARG A 45 -14.02 1.22 21.43
N GLY A 46 -14.22 1.09 22.74
CA GLY A 46 -15.31 0.30 23.29
C GLY A 46 -16.62 0.98 22.91
N GLY A 47 -17.48 0.26 22.18
CA GLY A 47 -18.85 0.70 21.93
C GLY A 47 -19.63 0.73 23.24
N GLY A 48 -19.77 1.92 23.82
CA GLY A 48 -20.71 2.19 24.90
C GLY A 48 -21.73 3.20 24.38
N THR A 49 -22.92 2.73 24.07
CA THR A 49 -24.10 3.52 23.74
C THR A 49 -24.45 4.39 24.95
N GLN A 50 -24.08 5.67 24.92
CA GLN A 50 -24.55 6.63 25.91
C GLN A 50 -25.95 7.08 25.51
N ARG A 51 -26.96 6.28 25.86
CA ARG A 51 -28.35 6.73 25.89
C ARG A 51 -28.49 7.72 27.05
N GLN A 52 -28.63 8.99 26.73
CA GLN A 52 -29.19 9.97 27.66
C GLN A 52 -30.66 9.62 27.85
N SER A 53 -31.04 9.19 29.06
CA SER A 53 -32.43 9.20 29.51
C SER A 53 -32.52 9.99 30.82
N LEU A 54 -33.35 11.01 30.79
CA LEU A 54 -33.67 11.91 31.88
C LEU A 54 -34.27 11.18 33.09
N GLY A 55 -33.80 11.59 34.27
CA GLY A 55 -34.53 11.80 35.53
C GLY A 55 -35.48 10.73 36.08
N ARG A 56 -35.13 10.20 37.27
CA ARG A 56 -35.97 10.29 38.48
C ARG A 56 -35.22 9.78 39.72
N ALA A 57 -35.42 10.47 40.83
CA ALA A 57 -34.84 10.22 42.14
C ALA A 57 -35.55 9.07 42.88
N HIS A 58 -34.79 8.25 43.59
CA HIS A 58 -35.08 7.78 44.96
C HIS A 58 -33.82 7.10 45.54
N GLY A 59 -33.54 7.37 46.81
CA GLY A 59 -32.31 6.96 47.48
C GLY A 59 -32.33 5.51 47.97
N GLU A 60 -31.13 4.99 48.24
CA GLU A 60 -30.81 4.28 49.49
C GLU A 60 -29.31 3.95 49.56
N GLN A 61 -28.84 3.84 50.79
CA GLN A 61 -27.45 3.65 51.22
C GLN A 61 -26.93 2.25 50.87
N GLY A 62 -25.62 2.13 50.61
CA GLY A 62 -24.92 0.87 50.92
C GLY A 62 -23.68 0.52 50.11
N LYS A 63 -22.56 0.40 50.85
CA LYS A 63 -21.35 -0.42 50.60
C LYS A 63 -20.29 0.10 49.63
N LYS A 64 -19.24 0.63 50.26
CA LYS A 64 -17.86 0.73 49.77
C LYS A 64 -17.36 -0.63 49.26
N GLY A 65 -17.17 -0.76 47.95
CA GLY A 65 -16.34 -1.78 47.31
C GLY A 65 -15.02 -1.14 46.87
N ARG A 66 -13.89 -1.72 47.32
CA ARG A 66 -12.53 -1.29 46.97
C ARG A 66 -12.36 -1.24 45.44
N GLY A 67 -12.07 -0.05 44.91
CA GLY A 67 -11.65 0.13 43.53
C GLY A 67 -10.30 -0.54 43.32
N HIS A 68 -10.29 -1.62 42.53
CA HIS A 68 -9.09 -2.06 41.86
C HIS A 68 -8.87 -1.09 40.70
N ASP A 69 -7.85 -0.24 40.80
CA ASP A 69 -7.34 0.55 39.68
C ASP A 69 -6.82 -0.41 38.59
N ALA A 70 -7.73 -0.88 37.73
CA ALA A 70 -7.37 -1.39 36.43
C ALA A 70 -6.90 -0.20 35.60
N ARG A 71 -5.64 0.20 35.75
CA ARG A 71 -4.92 0.97 34.75
C ARG A 71 -4.90 0.11 33.48
N GLU A 72 -5.93 0.26 32.66
CA GLU A 72 -5.98 -0.26 31.31
C GLU A 72 -4.75 0.32 30.60
N SER A 73 -3.74 -0.53 30.41
CA SER A 73 -2.45 -0.10 29.86
C SER A 73 -2.68 0.39 28.43
N LEU A 74 -2.73 1.71 28.28
CA LEU A 74 -2.60 2.37 27.00
C LEU A 74 -1.31 1.86 26.37
N ARG A 75 -1.41 0.93 25.41
CA ARG A 75 -0.27 0.54 24.62
C ARG A 75 0.29 1.81 23.97
N PRO A 76 1.60 2.10 24.09
CA PRO A 76 2.18 3.26 23.47
C PRO A 76 1.79 3.30 22.00
N GLY A 77 1.29 4.45 21.53
CA GLY A 77 1.08 4.63 20.11
C GLY A 77 2.44 4.57 19.42
N GLY A 78 2.59 3.68 18.45
CA GLY A 78 3.87 3.50 17.77
C GLY A 78 4.14 2.07 17.37
N GLY A 79 5.41 1.80 17.07
CA GLY A 79 5.95 0.50 16.70
C GLY A 79 5.53 -0.03 15.34
N LEU A 80 6.11 -1.17 14.97
CA LEU A 80 5.76 -1.89 13.76
C LEU A 80 4.28 -2.28 13.77
N LYS A 81 3.62 -2.08 12.63
CA LYS A 81 2.29 -2.67 12.36
C LYS A 81 2.45 -4.01 11.66
N GLU A 82 1.38 -4.78 11.64
CA GLU A 82 1.28 -6.05 10.92
C GLU A 82 1.79 -5.98 9.47
N SER A 83 1.40 -4.95 8.72
CA SER A 83 1.88 -4.75 7.33
C SER A 83 3.40 -4.50 7.24
N HIS A 84 3.99 -3.83 8.24
CA HIS A 84 5.45 -3.65 8.28
C HIS A 84 6.12 -4.98 8.59
N LEU A 85 5.64 -5.70 9.61
CA LEU A 85 6.18 -7.00 9.99
C LEU A 85 6.11 -8.00 8.83
N ALA A 86 4.97 -8.06 8.13
CA ALA A 86 4.81 -8.94 6.98
C ALA A 86 5.83 -8.63 5.87
N ALA A 87 6.06 -7.34 5.57
CA ALA A 87 7.06 -6.93 4.60
C ALA A 87 8.51 -7.19 5.06
N VAL A 88 8.81 -6.98 6.35
CA VAL A 88 10.12 -7.31 6.95
C VAL A 88 10.41 -8.80 6.80
N ASN A 89 9.45 -9.65 7.20
CA ASN A 89 9.62 -11.11 7.15
C ASN A 89 9.82 -11.59 5.72
N TRP A 90 9.02 -11.07 4.79
CA TRP A 90 9.15 -11.42 3.37
C TRP A 90 10.53 -11.01 2.82
N LEU A 91 10.97 -9.77 3.05
CA LEU A 91 12.29 -9.33 2.61
C LEU A 91 13.40 -10.16 3.27
N ALA A 92 13.31 -10.42 4.57
CA ALA A 92 14.32 -11.17 5.30
C ALA A 92 14.48 -12.59 4.75
N GLU A 93 13.39 -13.24 4.39
CA GLU A 93 13.43 -14.52 3.67
C GLU A 93 14.15 -14.36 2.32
N LYS A 94 13.69 -13.42 1.47
CA LYS A 94 14.19 -13.30 0.09
C LYS A 94 15.64 -12.84 -0.01
N CYS A 95 16.14 -12.05 0.93
CA CYS A 95 17.56 -11.64 0.99
C CYS A 95 18.37 -12.39 2.05
N SER A 96 17.80 -13.45 2.65
CA SER A 96 18.43 -14.26 3.71
C SER A 96 18.98 -13.41 4.87
N ALA A 97 18.25 -12.35 5.26
CA ALA A 97 18.69 -11.43 6.30
C ALA A 97 18.48 -12.00 7.71
N ASP A 98 19.39 -11.64 8.61
CA ASP A 98 19.15 -11.80 10.05
C ASP A 98 18.36 -10.58 10.55
N VAL A 99 17.32 -10.81 11.37
CA VAL A 99 16.43 -9.75 11.85
C VAL A 99 16.24 -9.81 13.35
N ASP A 100 16.43 -8.67 14.02
CA ASP A 100 16.08 -8.47 15.43
C ASP A 100 14.92 -7.47 15.54
N GLY A 101 14.05 -7.63 16.55
CA GLY A 101 12.95 -6.69 16.79
C GLY A 101 11.78 -6.78 15.79
N ALA A 102 11.63 -7.91 15.08
CA ALA A 102 10.54 -8.15 14.14
C ALA A 102 9.26 -8.60 14.85
N GLY A 103 8.61 -7.70 15.59
CA GLY A 103 7.34 -7.95 16.27
C GLY A 103 6.33 -6.82 16.09
N VAL A 104 5.03 -7.13 16.12
CA VAL A 104 4.00 -6.07 16.10
C VAL A 104 4.06 -5.27 17.40
N GLY A 105 4.20 -3.94 17.27
CA GLY A 105 4.38 -3.03 18.39
C GLY A 105 5.84 -2.76 18.76
N GLU A 106 6.79 -3.50 18.18
CA GLU A 106 8.22 -3.25 18.42
C GLU A 106 8.62 -1.87 17.93
N THR A 107 9.34 -1.14 18.77
CA THR A 107 9.77 0.24 18.50
C THR A 107 11.16 0.30 17.88
N GLU A 108 11.81 -0.84 17.74
CA GLU A 108 13.11 -1.00 17.12
C GLU A 108 13.12 -2.24 16.23
N VAL A 109 13.77 -2.14 15.07
CA VAL A 109 14.06 -3.28 14.21
C VAL A 109 15.47 -3.17 13.66
N VAL A 110 16.18 -4.29 13.57
CA VAL A 110 17.48 -4.38 12.90
C VAL A 110 17.37 -5.45 11.83
N ILE A 111 17.68 -5.09 10.58
CA ILE A 111 17.78 -6.05 9.47
C ILE A 111 19.21 -6.05 8.93
N ARG A 112 19.76 -7.25 8.74
CA ARG A 112 21.12 -7.48 8.26
C ARG A 112 21.08 -8.41 7.04
N PRO A 113 20.84 -7.87 5.84
CA PRO A 113 20.89 -8.65 4.61
C PRO A 113 22.25 -9.34 4.44
N LYS A 114 22.25 -10.58 3.97
CA LYS A 114 23.49 -11.34 3.76
C LYS A 114 24.02 -11.06 2.36
N ARG A 115 25.29 -10.66 2.29
CA ARG A 115 25.99 -10.42 1.03
C ARG A 115 26.14 -11.73 0.25
N SER A 116 25.25 -11.98 -0.70
CA SER A 116 25.45 -13.08 -1.65
C SER A 116 26.47 -12.67 -2.72
N ARG A 117 27.43 -13.55 -3.01
CA ARG A 117 28.38 -13.38 -4.14
C ARG A 117 27.71 -13.45 -5.51
N LYS A 118 26.50 -14.02 -5.59
CA LYS A 118 25.62 -14.03 -6.76
C LYS A 118 24.19 -13.81 -6.27
N PRO A 119 23.54 -12.66 -6.54
CA PRO A 119 22.12 -12.52 -6.22
C PRO A 119 21.37 -13.65 -6.91
N ARG A 120 20.58 -14.42 -6.15
CA ARG A 120 19.73 -15.46 -6.74
C ARG A 120 18.48 -14.73 -7.24
N PRO A 121 18.18 -14.77 -8.55
CA PRO A 121 16.95 -14.17 -9.05
C PRO A 121 15.75 -14.74 -8.30
N LEU A 122 14.71 -13.94 -8.13
CA LEU A 122 13.44 -14.43 -7.60
C LEU A 122 12.96 -15.60 -8.45
N GLN A 123 12.64 -16.71 -7.80
CA GLN A 123 12.14 -17.89 -8.48
C GLN A 123 10.62 -17.84 -8.50
N SER A 124 10.02 -18.06 -9.67
CA SER A 124 8.60 -18.36 -9.80
C SER A 124 8.42 -19.88 -9.82
N SER A 125 7.80 -20.46 -8.79
CA SER A 125 7.36 -21.86 -8.84
C SER A 125 6.06 -21.96 -9.64
N SER A 126 5.92 -23.03 -10.43
CA SER A 126 4.65 -23.36 -11.09
C SER A 126 3.64 -24.01 -10.15
N GLU A 127 4.08 -24.52 -9.00
CA GLU A 127 3.27 -25.32 -8.07
C GLU A 127 2.80 -24.52 -6.84
N GLU A 128 3.56 -23.50 -6.42
CA GLU A 128 3.21 -22.62 -5.31
C GLU A 128 3.36 -21.15 -5.69
N VAL A 129 2.27 -20.39 -5.56
CA VAL A 129 2.28 -18.94 -5.75
C VAL A 129 2.73 -18.28 -4.46
N GLU A 130 3.73 -17.42 -4.55
CA GLU A 130 4.20 -16.62 -3.42
C GLU A 130 3.03 -15.84 -2.79
N GLY A 131 2.97 -15.76 -1.46
CA GLY A 131 1.86 -15.12 -0.79
C GLY A 131 2.23 -14.39 0.50
N ILE A 132 1.61 -13.22 0.72
CA ILE A 132 1.64 -12.54 2.01
C ILE A 132 0.19 -12.33 2.46
N ALA A 133 -0.14 -12.84 3.64
CA ALA A 133 -1.49 -12.70 4.21
C ALA A 133 -1.47 -11.96 5.55
N LEU A 134 -2.27 -10.92 5.65
CA LEU A 134 -2.56 -10.22 6.89
C LEU A 134 -3.80 -10.80 7.56
N LYS A 135 -3.79 -10.88 8.89
CA LYS A 135 -4.93 -11.28 9.72
C LYS A 135 -6.00 -10.18 9.78
N ASN A 136 -5.57 -8.92 9.71
CA ASN A 136 -6.44 -7.75 9.70
C ASN A 136 -6.38 -7.05 8.33
N PRO A 137 -7.37 -6.20 7.98
CA PRO A 137 -7.36 -5.45 6.72
C PRO A 137 -6.35 -4.29 6.75
N GLY A 138 -5.08 -4.59 7.02
CA GLY A 138 -3.97 -3.67 6.77
C GLY A 138 -3.71 -3.54 5.28
N SER A 139 -3.22 -2.39 4.82
CA SER A 139 -3.08 -2.13 3.39
C SER A 139 -2.08 -3.07 2.71
N VAL A 140 -2.54 -3.81 1.71
CA VAL A 140 -1.66 -4.60 0.82
C VAL A 140 -0.73 -3.70 0.02
N TRP A 141 -1.18 -2.50 -0.32
CA TRP A 141 -0.40 -1.54 -1.09
C TRP A 141 0.76 -0.92 -0.30
N LEU A 142 0.67 -0.89 1.04
CA LEU A 142 1.81 -0.53 1.88
C LEU A 142 2.84 -1.65 2.01
N ILE A 143 2.45 -2.91 1.87
CA ILE A 143 3.39 -4.03 1.73
C ILE A 143 4.06 -3.93 0.35
N TRP A 144 3.26 -3.71 -0.69
CA TRP A 144 3.74 -3.55 -2.07
C TRP A 144 4.81 -2.46 -2.19
N GLN A 145 4.62 -1.30 -1.56
CA GLN A 145 5.62 -0.23 -1.51
C GLN A 145 7.00 -0.67 -0.99
N VAL A 146 7.06 -1.70 -0.13
CA VAL A 146 8.31 -2.21 0.44
C VAL A 146 8.94 -3.24 -0.49
N ILE A 147 8.14 -4.18 -0.98
CA ILE A 147 8.64 -5.36 -1.69
C ILE A 147 8.83 -5.11 -3.19
N PHE A 148 8.03 -4.22 -3.80
CA PHE A 148 8.08 -3.96 -5.24
C PHE A 148 9.47 -3.53 -5.73
N PRO A 149 10.17 -2.57 -5.08
CA PRO A 149 11.52 -2.23 -5.51
C PRO A 149 12.46 -3.44 -5.45
N TYR A 150 12.40 -4.24 -4.37
CA TYR A 150 13.22 -5.44 -4.27
C TYR A 150 12.94 -6.44 -5.39
N ILE A 151 11.66 -6.64 -5.73
CA ILE A 151 11.23 -7.49 -6.84
C ILE A 151 11.84 -7.01 -8.14
N VAL A 152 11.70 -5.72 -8.46
CA VAL A 152 12.21 -5.12 -9.71
C VAL A 152 13.71 -5.34 -9.88
N PHE A 153 14.50 -5.16 -8.83
CA PHE A 153 15.96 -5.37 -8.87
C PHE A 153 16.40 -6.84 -8.82
N ASN A 154 15.47 -7.79 -8.62
CA ASN A 154 15.77 -9.22 -8.53
C ASN A 154 14.80 -10.08 -9.36
N LEU A 155 14.24 -9.53 -10.46
CA LEU A 155 13.34 -10.27 -11.33
C LEU A 155 14.03 -11.52 -11.92
N PRO A 156 13.29 -12.61 -12.16
CA PRO A 156 13.84 -13.77 -12.84
C PRO A 156 14.29 -13.38 -14.26
N GLU A 157 15.55 -13.67 -14.58
CA GLU A 157 16.13 -13.40 -15.91
C GLU A 157 16.26 -14.65 -16.78
N SER A 158 15.97 -15.85 -16.25
CA SER A 158 16.21 -17.12 -16.95
C SER A 158 15.17 -18.19 -16.64
N ASP A 159 14.85 -19.03 -17.63
CA ASP A 159 14.10 -20.26 -17.43
C ASP A 159 14.89 -21.30 -16.58
N SER A 160 14.23 -22.39 -16.23
CA SER A 160 14.82 -23.52 -15.48
C SER A 160 15.99 -24.22 -16.19
N ARG A 161 16.31 -23.84 -17.43
CA ARG A 161 17.42 -24.34 -18.26
C ARG A 161 18.52 -23.28 -18.49
N GLY A 162 18.42 -22.11 -17.85
CA GLY A 162 19.43 -21.05 -17.91
C GLY A 162 19.37 -20.19 -19.17
N LYS A 163 18.30 -20.28 -19.97
CA LYS A 163 18.07 -19.41 -21.13
C LYS A 163 17.26 -18.20 -20.71
N ILE A 164 17.60 -17.01 -21.23
CA ILE A 164 16.81 -15.80 -20.97
C ILE A 164 15.38 -16.03 -21.44
N ASP A 165 14.43 -16.00 -20.51
CA ASP A 165 13.01 -16.08 -20.82
C ASP A 165 12.42 -14.68 -20.77
N ALA A 166 12.13 -14.13 -21.94
CA ALA A 166 11.48 -12.83 -22.08
C ALA A 166 10.07 -12.80 -21.44
N ASN A 167 9.48 -13.96 -21.14
CA ASN A 167 8.21 -14.09 -20.44
C ASN A 167 8.35 -14.38 -18.94
N ALA A 168 9.57 -14.37 -18.40
CA ALA A 168 9.79 -14.54 -16.97
C ALA A 168 9.01 -13.49 -16.17
N ALA A 169 8.15 -13.97 -15.27
CA ALA A 169 7.27 -13.15 -14.47
C ALA A 169 7.30 -13.58 -13.02
N PHE A 170 7.37 -12.62 -12.12
CA PHE A 170 7.20 -12.86 -10.69
C PHE A 170 5.73 -12.68 -10.32
N ARG A 171 5.13 -13.71 -9.72
CA ARG A 171 3.73 -13.73 -9.27
C ARG A 171 3.67 -13.74 -7.76
N ILE A 172 2.83 -12.87 -7.19
CA ILE A 172 2.59 -12.83 -5.74
C ILE A 172 1.14 -12.47 -5.43
N VAL A 173 0.56 -13.14 -4.44
CA VAL A 173 -0.78 -12.85 -3.92
C VAL A 173 -0.66 -12.12 -2.58
N LEU A 174 -1.30 -10.95 -2.47
CA LEU A 174 -1.40 -10.22 -1.21
C LEU A 174 -2.82 -10.27 -0.67
N ARG A 175 -2.99 -10.75 0.57
CA ARG A 175 -4.27 -10.78 1.28
C ARG A 175 -4.29 -9.75 2.40
N GLY A 176 -5.26 -8.84 2.36
CA GLY A 176 -5.37 -7.72 3.29
C GLY A 176 -6.37 -6.66 2.82
N GLY A 177 -6.21 -5.43 3.28
CA GLY A 177 -7.02 -4.29 2.86
C GLY A 177 -6.59 -3.74 1.50
N THR A 178 -7.52 -3.67 0.55
CA THR A 178 -7.31 -3.11 -0.81
C THR A 178 -7.77 -1.66 -0.90
N ASN A 179 -8.76 -1.28 -0.08
CA ASN A 179 -9.39 0.02 -0.02
C ASN A 179 -9.47 0.46 1.45
N VAL A 180 -8.35 0.89 2.01
CA VAL A 180 -8.27 1.28 3.44
C VAL A 180 -7.73 2.69 3.63
N PRO A 181 -8.19 3.43 4.67
CA PRO A 181 -7.79 4.82 4.86
C PRO A 181 -6.29 5.00 5.08
N LYS A 182 -5.76 6.16 4.64
CA LYS A 182 -4.34 6.55 4.80
C LYS A 182 -3.36 5.58 4.12
N SER A 183 -3.80 4.99 3.02
CA SER A 183 -2.97 4.20 2.09
C SER A 183 -3.54 4.30 0.68
N PRO A 184 -2.76 3.97 -0.36
CA PRO A 184 -3.30 3.82 -1.71
C PRO A 184 -4.42 2.79 -1.76
N SER A 185 -5.36 2.99 -2.69
CA SER A 185 -6.38 2.01 -3.08
C SER A 185 -5.92 1.21 -4.29
N SER A 186 -6.62 0.11 -4.59
CA SER A 186 -6.37 -0.65 -5.83
C SER A 186 -6.62 0.20 -7.08
N GLU A 187 -7.60 1.09 -7.05
CA GLU A 187 -7.92 1.98 -8.17
C GLU A 187 -6.80 2.98 -8.39
N TYR A 188 -6.29 3.59 -7.31
CA TYR A 188 -5.15 4.51 -7.40
C TYR A 188 -3.92 3.81 -7.96
N VAL A 189 -3.65 2.58 -7.50
CA VAL A 189 -2.50 1.83 -8.00
C VAL A 189 -2.64 1.54 -9.50
N GLN A 190 -3.80 1.10 -9.94
CA GLN A 190 -4.06 0.78 -11.35
C GLN A 190 -4.07 2.02 -12.26
N GLN A 191 -4.71 3.11 -11.83
CA GLN A 191 -5.01 4.26 -12.68
C GLN A 191 -3.97 5.39 -12.58
N VAL A 192 -3.14 5.39 -11.53
CA VAL A 192 -2.15 6.47 -11.30
C VAL A 192 -0.73 5.90 -11.15
N PHE A 193 -0.53 4.93 -10.26
CA PHE A 193 0.82 4.45 -9.96
C PHE A 193 1.44 3.63 -11.10
N ILE A 194 0.68 2.72 -11.71
CA ILE A 194 1.18 1.92 -12.85
C ILE A 194 1.56 2.81 -14.05
N PRO A 195 0.70 3.76 -14.51
CA PRO A 195 1.09 4.69 -15.57
C PRO A 195 2.36 5.50 -15.24
N LEU A 196 2.51 5.93 -13.98
CA LEU A 196 3.73 6.60 -13.53
C LEU A 196 4.96 5.68 -13.64
N CYS A 197 4.85 4.42 -13.21
CA CYS A 197 5.93 3.44 -13.33
C CYS A 197 6.40 3.29 -14.77
N GLU A 198 5.47 3.09 -15.71
CA GLU A 198 5.79 2.98 -17.15
C GLU A 198 6.50 4.24 -17.65
N ARG A 199 6.00 5.42 -17.27
CA ARG A 199 6.55 6.72 -17.68
C ARG A 199 7.97 6.97 -17.20
N ILE A 200 8.35 6.44 -16.03
CA ILE A 200 9.70 6.61 -15.47
C ILE A 200 10.65 5.46 -15.79
N GLY A 201 10.21 4.45 -16.55
CA GLY A 201 11.02 3.30 -16.93
C GLY A 201 11.08 2.17 -15.89
N LEU A 202 10.17 2.16 -14.91
CA LEU A 202 9.95 0.97 -14.08
C LEU A 202 9.14 -0.07 -14.85
N PRO A 203 9.36 -1.38 -14.60
CA PRO A 203 8.58 -2.41 -15.24
C PRO A 203 7.11 -2.28 -14.86
N ARG A 204 6.25 -2.42 -15.87
CA ARG A 204 4.81 -2.57 -15.65
C ARG A 204 4.55 -3.85 -14.86
N PHE A 205 3.58 -3.78 -13.96
CA PHE A 205 3.02 -4.96 -13.31
C PHE A 205 1.51 -5.00 -13.53
N GLU A 206 0.96 -6.21 -13.57
CA GLU A 206 -0.48 -6.45 -13.66
C GLU A 206 -1.06 -6.56 -12.25
N VAL A 207 -2.26 -6.01 -12.08
CA VAL A 207 -3.03 -6.07 -10.83
C VAL A 207 -4.35 -6.75 -11.14
N ASN A 208 -4.61 -7.87 -10.46
CA ASN A 208 -5.89 -8.55 -10.52
C ASN A 208 -6.53 -8.55 -9.13
N VAL A 209 -7.56 -7.72 -8.93
CA VAL A 209 -8.28 -7.62 -7.66
C VAL A 209 -9.33 -8.75 -7.60
N LEU A 210 -8.96 -9.85 -6.98
CA LEU A 210 -9.83 -11.03 -6.80
C LEU A 210 -10.94 -10.75 -5.78
N GLN A 211 -10.60 -10.07 -4.68
CA GLN A 211 -11.56 -9.69 -3.65
C GLN A 211 -11.19 -8.34 -3.03
N ARG A 212 -12.18 -7.48 -2.79
CA ARG A 212 -11.95 -6.19 -2.14
C ARG A 212 -11.84 -6.33 -0.62
N GLY A 213 -10.84 -5.68 -0.05
CA GLY A 213 -10.57 -5.63 1.38
C GLY A 213 -10.79 -4.23 1.94
N TRP A 214 -11.50 -4.16 3.05
CA TRP A 214 -11.98 -2.91 3.64
C TRP A 214 -11.67 -2.86 5.13
N ALA A 215 -11.39 -1.66 5.64
CA ALA A 215 -11.29 -1.39 7.08
C ALA A 215 -12.50 -0.56 7.53
N GLY A 216 -12.77 -0.53 8.83
CA GLY A 216 -13.85 0.28 9.40
C GLY A 216 -14.91 -0.57 10.09
N SER A 217 -16.18 -0.16 9.97
CA SER A 217 -17.34 -0.81 10.62
C SER A 217 -17.71 -2.16 9.99
N ALA A 218 -17.33 -2.37 8.73
CA ALA A 218 -17.57 -3.58 7.96
C ALA A 218 -16.24 -4.14 7.41
N PRO A 219 -15.32 -4.63 8.28
CA PRO A 219 -14.01 -5.07 7.83
C PRO A 219 -14.13 -6.31 6.94
N ALA A 220 -13.32 -6.37 5.88
CA ALA A 220 -13.17 -7.56 5.05
C ALA A 220 -11.71 -7.68 4.62
N ILE A 221 -11.20 -8.91 4.58
CA ILE A 221 -9.93 -9.21 3.94
C ILE A 221 -10.19 -9.33 2.43
N GLY A 222 -9.42 -8.59 1.66
CA GLY A 222 -9.36 -8.69 0.21
C GLY A 222 -8.14 -9.48 -0.23
N GLU A 223 -8.05 -9.67 -1.53
CA GLU A 223 -7.04 -10.46 -2.18
C GLU A 223 -6.72 -9.83 -3.52
N VAL A 224 -5.43 -9.61 -3.76
CA VAL A 224 -4.92 -9.11 -5.04
C VAL A 224 -3.81 -10.03 -5.51
N GLU A 225 -3.90 -10.44 -6.77
CA GLU A 225 -2.80 -11.10 -7.47
C GLU A 225 -2.02 -10.03 -8.24
N LEU A 226 -0.70 -10.11 -8.15
CA LEU A 226 0.24 -9.19 -8.78
C LEU A 226 1.21 -9.98 -9.66
N VAL A 227 1.42 -9.51 -10.88
CA VAL A 227 2.36 -10.12 -11.83
C VAL A 227 3.32 -9.06 -12.32
N VAL A 228 4.61 -9.19 -12.00
CA VAL A 228 5.67 -8.30 -12.49
C VAL A 228 6.43 -9.02 -13.57
N LYS A 229 6.48 -8.46 -14.78
CA LYS A 229 7.26 -9.00 -15.89
C LYS A 229 8.60 -8.28 -15.99
N GLY A 230 9.65 -8.99 -16.40
CA GLY A 230 10.92 -8.37 -16.78
C GLY A 230 10.69 -7.25 -17.79
N GLY A 231 11.19 -6.04 -17.50
CA GLY A 231 11.10 -4.93 -18.44
C GLY A 231 11.93 -5.19 -19.70
N ASN A 232 11.54 -4.60 -20.84
CA ASN A 232 12.39 -4.54 -22.02
C ASN A 232 13.73 -3.93 -21.61
N LYS A 233 14.81 -4.72 -21.60
CA LYS A 233 16.16 -4.17 -21.66
C LYS A 233 16.16 -3.33 -22.95
N GLY A 234 16.22 -2.01 -22.81
CA GLY A 234 16.30 -1.13 -23.98
C GLY A 234 17.44 -1.59 -24.89
N ASP A 235 17.38 -1.26 -26.18
CA ASP A 235 18.47 -1.46 -27.14
C ASP A 235 19.72 -0.71 -26.63
N VAL A 236 20.45 -1.31 -25.70
CA VAL A 236 21.76 -0.89 -25.26
C VAL A 236 22.72 -1.64 -26.15
N ASP A 237 23.49 -0.85 -26.89
CA ASP A 237 24.53 -1.26 -27.81
C ASP A 237 25.25 -2.54 -27.33
N SER A 238 25.28 -3.53 -28.22
CA SER A 238 25.72 -4.91 -27.95
C SER A 238 27.22 -5.06 -27.68
N SER A 239 27.93 -3.94 -27.51
CA SER A 239 29.35 -3.86 -27.19
C SER A 239 29.65 -3.58 -25.70
N VAL A 240 28.65 -3.40 -24.85
CA VAL A 240 28.85 -3.24 -23.39
C VAL A 240 28.61 -4.56 -22.69
N GLU A 241 29.59 -4.99 -21.88
CA GLU A 241 29.50 -6.17 -21.01
C GLU A 241 28.12 -6.26 -20.32
N ARG A 242 27.53 -7.47 -20.32
CA ARG A 242 26.21 -7.79 -19.77
C ARG A 242 25.85 -6.93 -18.55
N GLN A 243 24.91 -5.99 -18.69
CA GLN A 243 24.20 -5.45 -17.54
C GLN A 243 23.21 -6.52 -17.03
N ASP A 244 23.70 -7.33 -16.09
CA ASP A 244 22.98 -8.43 -15.42
C ASP A 244 21.92 -7.92 -14.39
N ALA A 245 21.63 -6.61 -14.31
CA ALA A 245 20.69 -6.05 -13.33
C ALA A 245 19.86 -4.88 -13.92
N PHE A 246 18.60 -4.80 -13.50
CA PHE A 246 17.71 -3.68 -13.83
C PHE A 246 18.32 -2.34 -13.40
N SER A 247 18.22 -1.33 -14.26
CA SER A 247 18.59 0.05 -13.97
C SER A 247 17.44 0.97 -14.34
N LEU A 248 17.13 1.91 -13.43
CA LEU A 248 16.11 2.93 -13.67
C LEU A 248 16.78 4.13 -14.38
N PRO A 249 16.37 4.48 -15.61
CA PRO A 249 16.92 5.66 -16.27
C PRO A 249 16.57 6.94 -15.51
N PRO A 250 17.39 8.00 -15.61
CA PRO A 250 17.01 9.31 -15.11
C PRO A 250 15.75 9.79 -15.84
N PHE A 251 14.82 10.38 -15.11
CA PHE A 251 13.57 10.92 -15.65
C PHE A 251 13.34 12.35 -15.14
N THR A 252 12.67 13.16 -15.96
CA THR A 252 12.31 14.55 -15.62
C THR A 252 10.79 14.71 -15.73
N LEU A 253 10.14 15.03 -14.61
CA LEU A 253 8.70 15.26 -14.51
C LEU A 253 8.41 16.64 -13.91
N THR A 254 8.97 17.68 -14.54
CA THR A 254 8.84 19.07 -14.07
C THR A 254 7.63 19.78 -14.66
N ASP A 255 7.19 19.37 -15.86
CA ASP A 255 6.00 19.90 -16.50
C ASP A 255 4.86 18.88 -16.46
N ARG A 256 3.80 19.24 -15.73
CA ARG A 256 2.58 18.44 -15.65
C ARG A 256 1.79 18.50 -16.96
N GLY A 257 1.87 19.61 -17.70
CA GLY A 257 0.95 19.90 -18.79
C GLY A 257 -0.48 20.23 -18.32
N ASP A 258 -1.32 20.52 -19.30
CA ASP A 258 -2.74 20.83 -19.10
C ASP A 258 -3.58 19.60 -18.80
N ILE A 259 -4.62 19.78 -17.98
CA ILE A 259 -5.62 18.73 -17.73
C ILE A 259 -6.50 18.60 -18.97
N THR A 260 -6.62 17.39 -19.51
CA THR A 260 -7.34 17.09 -20.76
C THR A 260 -8.67 16.37 -20.52
N ARG A 261 -8.81 15.64 -19.41
CA ARG A 261 -10.07 15.05 -18.94
C ARG A 261 -10.00 14.69 -17.46
N ILE A 262 -11.15 14.53 -16.82
CA ILE A 262 -11.27 13.90 -15.50
C ILE A 262 -12.01 12.58 -15.66
N GLU A 263 -11.41 11.53 -15.11
CA GLU A 263 -12.07 10.22 -15.03
C GLU A 263 -12.40 9.90 -13.57
N MET A 264 -13.63 9.45 -13.34
CA MET A 264 -14.14 9.18 -12.00
C MET A 264 -14.29 7.67 -11.79
N THR A 265 -13.81 7.16 -10.67
CA THR A 265 -14.13 5.79 -10.23
C THR A 265 -14.97 5.84 -8.97
N ILE A 266 -16.16 5.25 -9.03
CA ILE A 266 -17.08 5.15 -7.89
C ILE A 266 -17.24 3.68 -7.53
N VAL A 267 -16.98 3.33 -6.26
CA VAL A 267 -17.28 2.00 -5.69
C VAL A 267 -18.20 2.20 -4.50
N ALA A 268 -19.49 1.94 -4.70
CA ALA A 268 -20.52 2.13 -3.69
C ALA A 268 -21.08 0.78 -3.21
N GLY A 269 -21.82 0.77 -2.10
CA GLY A 269 -22.47 -0.43 -1.58
C GLY A 269 -23.94 -0.61 -1.97
N SER A 270 -24.52 0.37 -2.66
CA SER A 270 -25.89 0.31 -3.16
C SER A 270 -25.98 0.99 -4.52
N GLN A 271 -26.94 0.55 -5.35
CA GLN A 271 -27.15 1.12 -6.68
C GLN A 271 -27.66 2.56 -6.58
N GLU A 272 -28.46 2.87 -5.56
CA GLU A 272 -28.99 4.21 -5.31
C GLU A 272 -27.85 5.20 -5.01
N THR A 273 -26.92 4.80 -4.14
CA THR A 273 -25.75 5.62 -3.80
C THR A 273 -24.86 5.82 -5.01
N TYR A 274 -24.65 4.76 -5.80
CA TYR A 274 -23.88 4.83 -7.04
C TYR A 274 -24.52 5.82 -8.02
N SER A 275 -25.80 5.64 -8.37
CA SER A 275 -26.50 6.47 -9.35
C SER A 275 -26.60 7.92 -8.91
N MET A 276 -26.79 8.17 -7.61
CA MET A 276 -26.75 9.52 -7.05
C MET A 276 -25.39 10.18 -7.31
N LEU A 277 -24.29 9.49 -7.00
CA LEU A 277 -22.93 10.03 -7.18
C LEU A 277 -22.57 10.20 -8.66
N GLU A 278 -22.91 9.22 -9.50
CA GLU A 278 -22.69 9.27 -10.95
C GLU A 278 -23.39 10.49 -11.59
N THR A 279 -24.55 10.89 -11.08
CA THR A 279 -25.28 12.07 -11.56
C THR A 279 -24.74 13.37 -10.97
N GLN A 280 -24.47 13.39 -9.66
CA GLN A 280 -24.18 14.63 -8.92
C GLN A 280 -22.71 15.06 -8.98
N LEU A 281 -21.76 14.11 -9.02
CA LEU A 281 -20.33 14.43 -9.07
C LEU A 281 -19.92 15.22 -10.31
N PRO A 282 -20.32 14.85 -11.55
CA PRO A 282 -20.00 15.65 -12.73
C PRO A 282 -20.51 17.09 -12.62
N LEU A 283 -21.75 17.29 -12.14
CA LEU A 283 -22.34 18.62 -11.98
C LEU A 283 -21.56 19.47 -10.96
N ALA A 284 -21.16 18.87 -9.84
CA ALA A 284 -20.33 19.53 -8.84
C ALA A 284 -18.95 19.90 -9.40
N LEU A 285 -18.34 19.02 -10.20
CA LEU A 285 -17.06 19.28 -10.85
C LEU A 285 -17.16 20.39 -11.91
N LEU A 286 -18.20 20.41 -12.74
CA LEU A 286 -18.42 21.50 -13.71
C LEU A 286 -18.57 22.87 -13.02
N THR A 287 -19.26 22.88 -11.86
CA THR A 287 -19.40 24.09 -11.04
C THR A 287 -18.04 24.57 -10.52
N LEU A 288 -17.16 23.65 -10.09
CA LEU A 288 -15.79 23.99 -9.70
C LEU A 288 -14.96 24.48 -10.89
N GLY A 289 -15.09 23.88 -12.07
CA GLY A 289 -14.43 24.33 -13.29
C GLY A 289 -14.77 25.80 -13.62
N SER A 290 -16.02 26.21 -13.37
CA SER A 290 -16.48 27.59 -13.58
C SER A 290 -15.80 28.62 -12.65
N THR A 291 -15.12 28.18 -11.60
CA THR A 291 -14.30 29.03 -10.72
C THR A 291 -12.86 29.22 -11.22
N GLY A 292 -12.51 28.65 -12.38
CA GLY A 292 -11.17 28.69 -12.96
C GLY A 292 -10.21 27.62 -12.43
N ALA A 293 -10.71 26.62 -11.70
CA ALA A 293 -9.89 25.54 -11.16
C ALA A 293 -9.34 24.59 -12.25
N PHE A 294 -10.08 24.42 -13.34
CA PHE A 294 -9.75 23.65 -14.54
C PHE A 294 -10.68 24.09 -15.70
N PRO A 295 -10.38 23.73 -16.97
CA PRO A 295 -11.20 24.12 -18.12
C PRO A 295 -12.69 23.78 -17.92
N ALA A 296 -13.59 24.69 -18.29
CA ALA A 296 -15.03 24.55 -18.03
C ALA A 296 -15.70 23.48 -18.91
N ASP A 297 -15.11 23.19 -20.07
CA ASP A 297 -15.54 22.22 -21.08
C ASP A 297 -14.81 20.87 -20.96
N LEU A 298 -14.12 20.64 -19.86
CA LEU A 298 -13.32 19.45 -19.63
C LEU A 298 -14.20 18.17 -19.62
N PRO A 299 -13.89 17.15 -20.44
CA PRO A 299 -14.60 15.88 -20.40
C PRO A 299 -14.52 15.23 -19.01
N ILE A 300 -15.67 14.88 -18.45
CA ILE A 300 -15.80 14.15 -17.19
C ILE A 300 -16.51 12.82 -17.48
N THR A 301 -15.83 11.70 -17.28
CA THR A 301 -16.35 10.36 -17.60
C THR A 301 -16.22 9.42 -16.40
N THR A 302 -17.00 8.35 -16.39
CA THR A 302 -16.85 7.25 -15.43
C THR A 302 -15.87 6.20 -15.96
N HIS A 303 -14.93 5.78 -15.12
CA HIS A 303 -14.01 4.68 -15.44
C HIS A 303 -14.78 3.35 -15.47
N PRO A 304 -14.43 2.38 -16.35
CA PRO A 304 -15.10 1.08 -16.44
C PRO A 304 -15.09 0.25 -15.15
N SER A 305 -14.17 0.51 -14.22
CA SER A 305 -14.14 -0.16 -12.91
C SER A 305 -15.13 0.42 -11.89
N SER A 306 -15.91 1.43 -12.27
CA SER A 306 -16.97 1.99 -11.43
C SER A 306 -18.07 0.96 -11.24
N THR A 307 -18.54 0.78 -10.00
CA THR A 307 -19.52 -0.26 -9.67
C THR A 307 -20.27 0.04 -8.37
N ALA A 308 -21.51 -0.44 -8.29
CA ALA A 308 -22.31 -0.44 -7.07
C ALA A 308 -22.01 -1.63 -6.13
N SER A 309 -21.01 -2.47 -6.44
CA SER A 309 -20.69 -3.69 -5.67
C SER A 309 -19.42 -3.54 -4.81
N SER A 310 -19.52 -2.77 -3.73
CA SER A 310 -18.50 -2.76 -2.66
C SER A 310 -18.64 -3.92 -1.68
N GLY A 311 -19.75 -4.67 -1.77
CA GLY A 311 -20.11 -5.80 -0.91
C GLY A 311 -20.72 -5.43 0.45
N ASP A 312 -20.89 -4.13 0.75
CA ASP A 312 -21.58 -3.66 1.97
C ASP A 312 -22.05 -2.21 1.78
N GLU A 313 -23.31 -1.91 2.10
CA GLU A 313 -23.94 -0.58 1.92
C GLU A 313 -23.18 0.56 2.61
N ARG A 314 -22.41 0.26 3.67
CA ARG A 314 -21.65 1.27 4.44
C ARG A 314 -20.34 1.67 3.76
N ARG A 315 -19.96 1.02 2.67
CA ARG A 315 -18.70 1.26 1.96
C ARG A 315 -18.94 2.17 0.77
N LEU A 316 -18.17 3.25 0.75
CA LEU A 316 -18.08 4.18 -0.36
C LEU A 316 -16.61 4.51 -0.63
N TYR A 317 -16.24 4.48 -1.89
CA TYR A 317 -14.95 4.94 -2.38
C TYR A 317 -15.16 5.74 -3.66
N VAL A 318 -14.46 6.88 -3.75
CA VAL A 318 -14.44 7.73 -4.94
C VAL A 318 -12.98 8.07 -5.24
N LEU A 319 -12.59 7.92 -6.51
CA LEU A 319 -11.33 8.43 -7.06
C LEU A 319 -11.64 9.36 -8.21
N LEU A 320 -10.94 10.48 -8.27
CA LEU A 320 -10.93 11.38 -9.42
C LEU A 320 -9.52 11.41 -9.97
N VAL A 321 -9.36 11.05 -11.25
CA VAL A 321 -8.08 11.04 -11.96
C VAL A 321 -8.11 12.14 -13.01
N ALA A 322 -7.27 13.16 -12.84
CA ALA A 322 -7.04 14.17 -13.85
C ALA A 322 -5.97 13.66 -14.81
N HIS A 323 -6.34 13.44 -16.07
CA HIS A 323 -5.39 13.09 -17.12
C HIS A 323 -4.78 14.35 -17.70
N THR A 324 -3.48 14.33 -17.95
CA THR A 324 -2.74 15.47 -18.45
C THR A 324 -2.24 15.23 -19.86
N SER A 325 -1.96 16.29 -20.60
CA SER A 325 -1.40 16.21 -21.96
C SER A 325 -0.04 15.50 -22.01
N ASN A 326 0.71 15.53 -20.91
CA ASN A 326 2.01 14.86 -20.79
C ASN A 326 1.90 13.42 -20.26
N GLY A 327 0.69 12.88 -20.09
CA GLY A 327 0.42 11.57 -19.48
C GLY A 327 0.39 11.64 -17.97
#